data_AF-A0A840L6S0-F1
#
_entry.id   AF-A0A840L6S0-F1
#
_cell.length_a   1.000
_cell.length_b   1.000
_cell.length_c   1.000
_cell.angle_alpha   90.00
_cell.angle_beta   90.00
_cell.angle_gamma   90.00
#
_symmetry.space_group_name_H-M   'P 1'
#
loop_
_entity.id
_entity.type
_entity.pdbx_description
1 polymer ?
#
loop_
_entity_poly.entity_id
_entity_poly.type
_entity_poly.pdbx_seq_one_letter_code
_entity_poly.pdbx_strand_id
1 'polypeptide(L)'
;MSEVVSLPEKKTFEPPDQDPVFAPEPGQNDSLATAEANSLANGKSLQSDGEAKEHQRHQSFRDHVNRATLGIFWAIAVSIGLGVIAYTFHLLTPPSWHFLEAAQLESVKTILISALFSSALSGYAGKRMA
;
A
#
# COMPACT_ATOMS: atom_id res chain seq x y z
N MET A 1 27.66 14.96 -83.84
CA MET A 1 26.45 14.68 -83.02
C MET A 1 26.33 13.18 -82.84
N SER A 2 26.81 12.66 -81.72
CA SER A 2 26.51 11.34 -81.16
C SER A 2 26.94 11.42 -79.70
N GLU A 3 25.99 11.86 -78.88
CA GLU A 3 26.16 12.07 -77.44
C GLU A 3 26.18 10.69 -76.77
N VAL A 4 27.34 10.28 -76.29
CA VAL A 4 27.49 9.03 -75.53
C VAL A 4 26.94 9.31 -74.14
N VAL A 5 25.67 8.98 -73.94
CA VAL A 5 24.98 9.03 -72.64
C VAL A 5 25.62 8.00 -71.73
N SER A 6 26.49 8.47 -70.83
CA SER A 6 27.07 7.70 -69.73
C SER A 6 26.00 7.42 -68.68
N LEU A 7 25.59 6.15 -68.55
CA LEU A 7 24.66 5.69 -67.52
C LEU A 7 25.31 5.72 -66.13
N PRO A 8 24.61 6.22 -65.08
CA PRO A 8 25.15 6.23 -63.74
C PRO A 8 25.25 4.82 -63.15
N GLU A 9 26.36 4.60 -62.44
CA GLU A 9 26.75 3.42 -61.69
C GLU A 9 25.61 2.88 -60.81
N LYS A 10 25.33 1.57 -60.92
CA LYS A 10 24.37 0.87 -60.04
C LYS A 10 24.87 0.98 -58.59
N LYS A 11 24.25 1.84 -57.78
CA LYS A 11 24.34 1.74 -56.32
C LYS A 11 23.70 0.43 -55.88
N THR A 12 24.53 -0.52 -55.48
CA THR A 12 24.12 -1.70 -54.73
C THR A 12 23.49 -1.23 -53.43
N PHE A 13 22.19 -1.50 -53.25
CA PHE A 13 21.51 -1.27 -51.98
C PHE A 13 21.97 -2.37 -51.03
N GLU A 14 22.92 -2.07 -50.14
CA GLU A 14 23.14 -2.90 -48.96
C GLU A 14 21.93 -2.70 -48.03
N PRO A 15 21.25 -3.79 -47.63
CA PRO A 15 20.21 -3.68 -46.62
C PRO A 15 20.85 -3.10 -45.35
N PRO A 16 20.20 -2.13 -44.68
CA PRO A 16 20.73 -1.60 -43.42
C PRO A 16 20.95 -2.77 -42.47
N ASP A 17 22.14 -2.80 -41.84
CA ASP A 17 22.49 -3.75 -40.78
C ASP A 17 21.28 -3.90 -39.87
N GLN A 18 20.64 -5.06 -39.95
CA GLN A 18 19.65 -5.45 -38.97
C GLN A 18 20.45 -5.75 -37.72
N ASP A 19 20.63 -4.73 -36.88
CA ASP A 19 20.94 -4.96 -35.48
C ASP A 19 19.98 -6.06 -35.01
N PRO A 20 20.46 -7.19 -34.47
CA PRO A 20 19.57 -8.23 -33.98
C PRO A 20 18.86 -7.68 -32.73
N VAL A 21 17.72 -7.02 -32.93
CA VAL A 21 16.89 -6.39 -31.88
C VAL A 21 16.34 -7.44 -30.88
N PHE A 22 16.56 -8.73 -31.10
CA PHE A 22 16.13 -9.82 -30.23
C PHE A 22 17.12 -11.00 -30.21
N ALA A 23 18.39 -10.75 -29.90
CA ALA A 23 19.25 -11.84 -29.41
C ALA A 23 19.06 -11.94 -27.88
N PRO A 24 18.57 -13.07 -27.32
CA PRO A 24 18.54 -13.25 -25.88
C PRO A 24 19.98 -13.23 -25.35
N GLU A 25 20.26 -12.33 -24.40
CA GLU A 25 21.54 -12.24 -23.71
C GLU A 25 21.85 -13.61 -23.05
N PRO A 26 22.93 -14.31 -23.45
CA PRO A 26 23.21 -15.65 -22.95
C PRO A 26 23.75 -15.55 -21.52
N GLY A 27 22.85 -15.65 -20.54
CA GLY A 27 23.22 -15.64 -19.12
C GLY A 27 22.16 -15.11 -18.17
N GLN A 28 21.04 -14.56 -18.66
CA GLN A 28 19.90 -14.29 -17.80
C GLN A 28 19.12 -15.58 -17.57
N ASN A 29 18.93 -15.93 -16.29
CA ASN A 29 18.10 -17.06 -15.89
C ASN A 29 16.66 -16.78 -16.36
N ASP A 30 16.34 -17.24 -17.56
CA ASP A 30 15.06 -17.10 -18.27
C ASP A 30 13.92 -17.88 -17.60
N SER A 31 13.96 -18.05 -16.27
CA SER A 31 12.93 -18.76 -15.53
C SER A 31 11.59 -18.05 -15.64
N LEU A 32 11.58 -16.72 -15.74
CA LEU A 32 10.35 -15.95 -15.96
C LEU A 32 9.82 -16.13 -17.39
N ALA A 33 10.68 -15.96 -18.40
CA ALA A 33 10.27 -16.13 -19.80
C ALA A 33 9.80 -17.56 -20.10
N THR A 34 10.48 -18.57 -19.52
CA THR A 34 10.11 -19.98 -19.61
C THR A 34 8.82 -20.28 -18.85
N ALA A 35 8.58 -19.63 -17.71
CA ALA A 35 7.33 -19.77 -16.96
C ALA A 35 6.14 -19.11 -17.69
N GLU A 36 6.36 -17.97 -18.34
CA GLU A 36 5.35 -17.26 -19.14
C GLU A 36 5.03 -18.00 -20.44
N ALA A 37 6.04 -18.54 -21.13
CA ALA A 37 5.83 -19.39 -22.29
C ALA A 37 5.06 -20.68 -21.91
N ASN A 38 5.37 -21.29 -20.76
CA ASN A 38 4.67 -22.46 -20.26
C ASN A 38 3.25 -22.17 -19.76
N SER A 39 2.96 -20.95 -19.28
CA SER A 39 1.60 -20.57 -18.87
C SER A 39 0.70 -20.32 -20.09
N LEU A 40 1.26 -19.72 -21.15
CA LEU A 40 0.61 -19.53 -22.45
C LEU A 40 0.39 -20.86 -23.18
N ALA A 41 1.40 -21.75 -23.21
CA ALA A 41 1.32 -23.04 -23.89
C ALA A 41 0.35 -24.03 -23.23
N ASN A 42 0.18 -23.96 -21.90
CA ASN A 42 -0.73 -24.85 -21.16
C ASN A 42 -2.19 -24.41 -21.18
N GLY A 43 -2.54 -23.30 -21.87
CA GLY A 43 -3.93 -22.86 -22.01
C GLY A 43 -4.67 -22.64 -20.69
N LYS A 44 -3.94 -22.44 -19.58
CA LYS A 44 -4.54 -22.09 -18.29
C LYS A 44 -5.23 -20.76 -18.49
N SER A 45 -6.56 -20.76 -18.32
CA SER A 45 -7.43 -19.63 -18.60
C SER A 45 -6.90 -18.35 -17.96
N LEU A 46 -6.32 -17.47 -18.77
CA LEU A 46 -5.92 -16.11 -18.39
C LEU A 46 -7.09 -15.35 -17.73
N GLN A 47 -8.32 -15.77 -18.03
CA GLN A 47 -9.55 -15.28 -17.43
C GLN A 47 -9.69 -15.68 -15.94
N SER A 48 -9.45 -16.95 -15.57
CA SER A 48 -9.51 -17.37 -14.15
C SER A 48 -8.35 -16.80 -13.34
N ASP A 49 -7.18 -16.66 -13.97
CA ASP A 49 -6.00 -16.06 -13.33
C ASP A 49 -6.16 -14.54 -13.16
N GLY A 50 -6.85 -13.88 -14.10
CA GLY A 50 -7.27 -12.48 -14.01
C GLY A 50 -8.31 -12.25 -12.91
N GLU A 51 -9.34 -13.10 -12.83
CA GLU A 51 -10.36 -13.04 -11.76
C GLU A 51 -9.75 -13.28 -10.38
N ALA A 52 -8.83 -14.24 -10.25
CA ALA A 52 -8.09 -14.50 -9.02
C ALA A 52 -7.22 -13.32 -8.59
N LYS A 53 -6.50 -12.69 -9.54
CA LYS A 53 -5.69 -11.48 -9.28
C LYS A 53 -6.53 -10.27 -8.92
N GLU A 54 -7.70 -10.07 -9.55
CA GLU A 54 -8.64 -8.99 -9.22
C GLU A 54 -9.14 -9.13 -7.77
N HIS A 55 -9.50 -10.35 -7.36
CA HIS A 55 -9.93 -10.67 -6.00
C HIS A 55 -8.79 -10.53 -4.99
N GLN A 56 -7.57 -10.94 -5.34
CA GLN A 56 -6.38 -10.73 -4.49
C GLN A 56 -6.06 -9.25 -4.27
N ARG A 57 -6.25 -8.41 -5.30
CA ARG A 57 -6.03 -6.96 -5.18
C ARG A 57 -7.06 -6.31 -4.26
N HIS A 58 -8.32 -6.72 -4.33
CA HIS A 58 -9.37 -6.21 -3.45
C HIS A 58 -9.19 -6.68 -2.00
N GLN A 59 -8.74 -7.92 -1.79
CA GLN A 59 -8.47 -8.44 -0.45
C GLN A 59 -7.26 -7.75 0.19
N SER A 60 -6.16 -7.57 -0.54
CA SER A 60 -4.98 -6.88 0.00
C SER A 60 -5.24 -5.42 0.36
N PHE A 61 -6.09 -4.71 -0.40
CA PHE A 61 -6.51 -3.35 -0.03
C PHE A 61 -7.33 -3.36 1.28
N ARG A 62 -8.28 -4.29 1.41
CA ARG A 62 -9.08 -4.44 2.63
C ARG A 62 -8.23 -4.80 3.84
N ASP A 63 -7.23 -5.66 3.67
CA ASP A 63 -6.30 -6.06 4.73
C ASP A 63 -5.41 -4.89 5.17
N HIS A 64 -4.92 -4.07 4.22
CA HIS A 64 -4.18 -2.86 4.56
C HIS A 64 -5.06 -1.86 5.31
N VAL A 65 -6.31 -1.66 4.86
CA VAL A 65 -7.26 -0.78 5.55
C VAL A 65 -7.55 -1.30 6.95
N ASN A 66 -7.83 -2.59 7.11
CA ASN A 66 -8.09 -3.19 8.41
C ASN A 66 -6.90 -3.06 9.36
N ARG A 67 -5.68 -3.29 8.85
CA ARG A 67 -4.44 -3.13 9.61
C ARG A 67 -4.16 -1.67 9.96
N ALA A 68 -4.49 -0.73 9.07
CA ALA A 68 -4.40 0.71 9.34
C ALA A 68 -5.43 1.14 10.39
N THR A 69 -6.68 0.67 10.31
CA THR A 69 -7.72 0.92 11.31
C THR A 69 -7.30 0.37 12.68
N LEU A 70 -6.73 -0.83 12.72
CA LEU A 70 -6.19 -1.42 13.95
C LEU A 70 -5.04 -0.59 14.52
N GLY A 71 -4.15 -0.07 13.65
CA GLY A 71 -3.07 0.84 14.05
C GLY A 71 -3.59 2.14 14.67
N ILE A 72 -4.58 2.78 14.04
CA ILE A 72 -5.21 4.00 14.56
C ILE A 72 -5.92 3.73 15.90
N PHE A 73 -6.64 2.61 15.99
CA PHE A 73 -7.29 2.20 17.23
C PHE A 73 -6.30 2.07 18.38
N TRP A 74 -5.17 1.39 18.15
CA TRP A 74 -4.12 1.25 19.15
C TRP A 74 -3.45 2.59 19.49
N ALA A 75 -3.23 3.47 18.51
CA ALA A 75 -2.68 4.80 18.76
C ALA A 75 -3.59 5.63 19.68
N ILE A 76 -4.90 5.60 19.43
CA ILE A 76 -5.89 6.28 20.28
C ILE A 76 -5.92 5.63 21.68
N ALA A 77 -5.96 4.30 21.76
CA ALA A 77 -5.98 3.57 23.02
C ALA A 77 -4.75 3.88 23.89
N VAL A 78 -3.56 3.90 23.29
CA VAL A 78 -2.31 4.27 23.99
C VAL A 78 -2.34 5.74 24.41
N SER A 79 -2.80 6.65 23.54
CA SER A 79 -2.92 8.07 23.88
C SER A 79 -3.84 8.30 25.08
N ILE A 80 -4.99 7.63 25.13
CA ILE A 80 -5.92 7.68 26.26
C ILE A 80 -5.26 7.09 27.52
N GLY A 81 -4.60 5.92 27.38
CA GLY A 81 -3.89 5.26 28.48
C GLY A 81 -2.81 6.15 29.10
N LEU A 82 -1.99 6.82 28.27
CA LEU A 82 -0.99 7.78 28.72
C LEU A 82 -1.63 8.97 29.44
N GLY A 83 -2.77 9.46 28.97
CA GLY A 83 -3.53 10.52 29.64
C GLY A 83 -4.01 10.12 31.03
N VAL A 84 -4.53 8.89 31.17
CA VAL A 84 -4.95 8.33 32.48
C VAL A 84 -3.74 8.17 33.41
N ILE A 85 -2.65 7.60 32.92
CA ILE A 85 -1.43 7.40 33.72
C ILE A 85 -0.87 8.75 34.19
N ALA A 86 -0.79 9.74 33.30
CA ALA A 86 -0.34 11.08 33.63
C ALA A 86 -1.26 11.74 34.68
N TYR A 87 -2.58 11.57 34.55
CA TYR A 87 -3.55 12.07 35.52
C TYR A 87 -3.43 11.40 36.88
N THR A 88 -3.30 10.07 36.92
CA THR A 88 -3.11 9.31 38.16
C THR A 88 -1.78 9.66 38.83
N PHE A 89 -0.71 9.78 38.05
CA PHE A 89 0.60 10.21 38.55
C PHE A 89 0.55 11.62 39.13
N HIS A 90 -0.14 12.54 38.46
CA HIS A 90 -0.37 13.90 38.95
C HIS A 90 -1.09 13.91 40.31
N LEU A 91 -2.14 13.08 40.49
CA LEU A 91 -2.84 12.92 41.78
C LEU A 91 -1.98 12.33 42.90
N LEU A 92 -1.03 11.46 42.56
CA LEU A 92 -0.13 10.81 43.52
C LEU A 92 1.05 11.71 43.94
N THR A 93 1.39 12.72 43.14
CA THR A 93 2.62 13.49 43.31
C THR A 93 2.35 14.79 44.09
N PRO A 94 3.21 15.18 45.06
CA PRO A 94 3.02 16.41 45.83
C PRO A 94 3.07 17.68 44.94
N PRO A 95 2.47 18.80 45.40
CA PRO A 95 2.22 20.01 44.59
C PRO A 95 3.47 20.63 43.91
N SER A 96 4.65 20.35 44.44
CA SER A 96 5.93 20.84 43.93
C SER A 96 6.37 20.17 42.61
N TRP A 97 5.77 19.06 42.22
CA TRP A 97 6.11 18.29 41.00
C TRP A 97 4.91 18.18 40.03
N HIS A 98 3.95 19.09 40.12
CA HIS A 98 2.87 19.19 39.12
C HIS A 98 3.45 19.50 37.74
N PHE A 99 3.51 18.48 36.89
CA PHE A 99 4.02 18.57 35.52
C PHE A 99 3.01 19.19 34.54
N LEU A 100 1.72 19.21 34.90
CA LEU A 100 0.63 19.75 34.08
C LEU A 100 0.01 20.98 34.72
N GLU A 101 -0.23 22.00 33.89
CA GLU A 101 -0.97 23.20 34.26
C GLU A 101 -2.47 22.90 34.40
N ALA A 102 -3.19 23.66 35.25
CA ALA A 102 -4.62 23.43 35.53
C ALA A 102 -5.49 23.42 34.25
N ALA A 103 -5.13 24.21 33.24
CA ALA A 103 -5.82 24.25 31.95
C ALA A 103 -5.65 22.94 31.12
N GLN A 104 -4.48 22.30 31.21
CA GLN A 104 -4.20 21.03 30.54
C GLN A 104 -4.95 19.88 31.23
N LEU A 105 -5.09 19.94 32.55
CA LEU A 105 -5.83 18.95 33.33
C LEU A 105 -7.31 18.90 32.94
N GLU A 106 -7.97 20.05 32.80
CA GLU A 106 -9.37 20.12 32.38
C GLU A 106 -9.59 19.62 30.95
N SER A 107 -8.64 19.88 30.06
CA SER A 107 -8.66 19.35 28.69
C SER A 107 -8.57 17.82 28.68
N VAL A 108 -7.66 17.24 29.46
CA VAL A 108 -7.51 15.77 29.59
C VAL A 108 -8.77 15.16 30.19
N LYS A 109 -9.34 15.73 31.26
CA LYS A 109 -10.60 15.24 31.85
C LYS A 109 -11.73 15.22 30.84
N THR A 110 -11.90 16.31 30.08
CA THR A 110 -12.97 16.42 29.07
C THR A 110 -12.85 15.33 28.00
N ILE A 111 -11.63 15.08 27.50
CA ILE A 111 -11.36 14.03 26.52
C ILE A 111 -11.64 12.64 27.11
N LEU A 112 -11.21 12.37 28.35
CA LEU A 112 -11.47 11.09 29.01
C LEU A 112 -12.96 10.84 29.24
N ILE A 113 -13.70 11.85 29.73
CA ILE A 113 -15.14 11.75 29.98
C ILE A 113 -15.89 11.54 28.66
N SER A 114 -15.56 12.28 27.60
CA SER A 114 -16.21 12.12 26.30
C SER A 114 -15.95 10.74 25.68
N ALA A 115 -14.74 10.20 25.80
CA ALA A 115 -14.41 8.84 25.36
C ALA A 115 -15.18 7.77 26.14
N LEU A 116 -15.29 7.94 27.47
CA LEU A 116 -16.05 7.04 28.34
C LEU A 116 -17.55 7.08 28.01
N PHE A 117 -18.09 8.28 27.76
CA PHE A 117 -19.48 8.48 27.39
C PHE A 117 -19.79 7.87 26.02
N SER A 118 -18.91 8.06 25.04
CA SER A 118 -19.03 7.46 23.71
C SER A 118 -19.05 5.92 23.81
N SER A 119 -18.16 5.32 24.60
CA SER A 119 -18.15 3.87 24.84
C SER A 119 -19.42 3.37 25.54
N ALA A 120 -19.89 4.09 26.57
CA ALA A 120 -21.12 3.73 27.29
C ALA A 120 -22.34 3.81 26.37
N LEU A 121 -22.41 4.83 25.52
CA LEU A 121 -23.51 5.03 24.58
C LEU A 121 -23.53 3.97 23.48
N SER A 122 -22.37 3.65 22.89
CA SER A 122 -22.24 2.57 21.90
C SER A 122 -22.61 1.21 22.50
N GLY A 123 -22.19 0.91 23.73
CA GLY A 123 -22.55 -0.33 24.42
C GLY A 123 -24.05 -0.43 24.72
N TYR A 124 -24.68 0.68 25.08
CA TYR A 124 -26.12 0.74 25.32
C TYR A 124 -26.95 0.59 24.03
N ALA A 125 -26.54 1.27 22.95
CA ALA A 125 -27.20 1.19 21.66
C ALA A 125 -27.11 -0.20 21.04
N GLY A 126 -25.93 -0.84 21.10
CA GLY A 126 -25.74 -2.22 20.63
C GLY A 126 -26.59 -3.23 21.40
N LYS A 127 -26.79 -3.04 22.71
CA LYS A 127 -27.62 -3.92 23.56
C LYS A 127 -29.13 -3.77 23.33
N ARG A 128 -29.56 -2.71 22.64
CA ARG A 128 -30.98 -2.44 22.32
C ARG A 128 -31.34 -2.71 20.87
N MET A 129 -30.34 -2.74 19.98
CA MET A 129 -30.50 -3.06 18.56
C MET A 129 -30.19 -4.53 18.24
N ALA A 130 -29.63 -5.28 19.20
CA ALA A 130 -29.58 -6.74 19.22
C ALA A 130 -30.78 -7.29 20.00
#